data_AF-A0A7Z7YK28-F1
#
_entry.id   AF-A0A7Z7YK28-F1
#
_cell.length_a   1.000
_cell.length_b   1.000
_cell.length_c   1.000
_cell.angle_alpha   90.00
_cell.angle_beta   90.00
_cell.angle_gamma   90.00
#
_symmetry.space_group_name_H-M   'P 1'
#
loop_
_entity.id
_entity.type
_entity.pdbx_description
1 polymer ?
#
loop_
_entity_poly.entity_id
_entity_poly.type
_entity_poly.pdbx_seq_one_letter_code
_entity_poly.pdbx_strand_id
1 'polypeptide(L)'
;MLKQNRITLPKLLIILIPAFIVSHCYATNNRVLSLPFNSTKSIQLTNYYKNIADGITELTLSETEKSQTAPFNQQEITIPVKGENFLSPWIAKDTRYYELGQFEDKDNIFKLIIYNTIGESDTPLFNVQLNSYDRKGILLDALLLSSFFSYEDIIRFSHFKITPDYAIVIDNYVIYPYEYGEYGTMPNKKNPVPEVCLQEQYKIITGRFKLMLRKEIKK
;
A
#
# COMPACT_ATOMS: atom_id res chain seq x y z
N MET A 1 -74.34 -7.03 17.55
CA MET A 1 -73.33 -7.97 17.03
C MET A 1 -72.97 -7.58 15.60
N LEU A 2 -71.73 -7.11 15.44
CA LEU A 2 -70.86 -7.02 14.26
C LEU A 2 -71.45 -6.85 12.83
N LYS A 3 -71.25 -5.63 12.31
CA LYS A 3 -71.12 -5.29 10.88
C LYS A 3 -69.80 -5.84 10.33
N GLN A 4 -69.82 -6.43 9.14
CA GLN A 4 -68.64 -6.50 8.27
C GLN A 4 -69.00 -5.99 6.87
N ASN A 5 -68.56 -4.77 6.60
CA ASN A 5 -68.61 -4.15 5.29
C ASN A 5 -67.53 -4.78 4.38
N ARG A 6 -67.95 -5.18 3.18
CA ARG A 6 -67.05 -5.44 2.05
C ARG A 6 -66.36 -4.13 1.66
N ILE A 7 -65.04 -4.13 1.59
CA ILE A 7 -64.25 -3.05 1.00
C ILE A 7 -63.48 -3.63 -0.18
N THR A 8 -63.80 -3.09 -1.34
CA THR A 8 -63.17 -3.31 -2.64
C THR A 8 -61.78 -2.66 -2.72
N LEU A 9 -60.87 -3.34 -3.43
CA LEU A 9 -59.55 -2.85 -3.85
C LEU A 9 -59.62 -1.40 -4.39
N PRO A 10 -58.60 -0.56 -4.13
CA PRO A 10 -57.38 -0.71 -4.92
C PRO A 10 -56.08 -0.68 -4.09
N LYS A 11 -55.20 -1.62 -4.47
CA LYS A 11 -53.76 -1.60 -4.23
C LYS A 11 -53.18 -0.38 -4.95
N LEU A 12 -52.70 0.62 -4.23
CA LEU A 12 -51.51 1.42 -4.56
C LEU A 12 -51.37 2.51 -3.49
N LEU A 13 -50.56 2.27 -2.47
CA LEU A 13 -49.80 3.37 -1.86
C LEU A 13 -48.36 2.90 -1.75
N ILE A 14 -47.58 3.42 -2.69
CA ILE A 14 -46.15 3.25 -2.85
C ILE A 14 -45.50 3.78 -1.57
N ILE A 15 -44.92 2.88 -0.78
CA ILE A 15 -43.94 3.25 0.25
C ILE A 15 -42.68 3.65 -0.51
N LEU A 16 -42.53 4.95 -0.75
CA LEU A 16 -41.28 5.56 -1.19
C LEU A 16 -40.27 5.37 -0.04
N ILE A 17 -39.44 4.34 -0.15
CA ILE A 17 -38.19 4.25 0.59
C ILE A 17 -37.20 5.12 -0.19
N PRO A 18 -36.77 6.31 0.29
CA PRO A 18 -35.55 6.88 -0.24
C PRO A 18 -34.41 6.01 0.29
N ALA A 19 -33.96 5.08 -0.55
CA ALA A 19 -32.63 4.50 -0.40
C ALA A 19 -31.64 5.67 -0.61
N PHE A 20 -31.26 6.32 0.48
CA PHE A 20 -30.11 7.21 0.49
C PHE A 20 -28.88 6.34 0.21
N ILE A 21 -28.55 6.18 -1.07
CA ILE A 21 -27.20 5.82 -1.47
C ILE A 21 -26.38 7.07 -1.14
N VAL A 22 -25.82 7.09 0.07
CA VAL A 22 -24.76 8.04 0.40
C VAL A 22 -23.57 7.63 -0.46
N SER A 23 -23.51 8.16 -1.67
CA SER A 23 -22.27 8.22 -2.42
C SER A 23 -21.36 9.14 -1.61
N HIS A 24 -20.58 8.55 -0.70
CA HIS A 24 -19.42 9.22 -0.14
C HIS A 24 -18.49 9.45 -1.32
N CYS A 25 -18.67 10.60 -1.96
CA CYS A 25 -17.67 11.18 -2.83
C CYS A 25 -16.50 11.52 -1.90
N TYR A 26 -15.63 10.54 -1.67
CA TYR A 26 -14.32 10.82 -1.15
C TYR A 26 -13.72 11.81 -2.14
N ALA A 27 -13.51 13.04 -1.71
CA ALA A 27 -12.67 13.98 -2.42
C ALA A 27 -11.27 13.38 -2.42
N THR A 28 -11.00 12.51 -3.39
CA THR A 28 -9.65 12.03 -3.64
C THR A 28 -8.89 13.25 -4.12
N ASN A 29 -7.93 13.71 -3.32
CA ASN A 29 -6.93 14.65 -3.79
C ASN A 29 -6.10 13.91 -4.84
N ASN A 30 -6.61 13.83 -6.08
CA ASN A 30 -5.99 13.13 -7.22
C ASN A 30 -4.71 13.90 -7.60
N ARG A 31 -3.65 13.73 -6.82
CA ARG A 31 -2.34 14.28 -7.12
C ARG A 31 -1.78 13.51 -8.30
N VAL A 32 -1.59 14.19 -9.43
CA VAL A 32 -0.99 13.59 -10.62
C VAL A 32 0.46 13.22 -10.31
N LEU A 33 0.78 11.93 -10.45
CA LEU A 33 2.11 11.38 -10.28
C LEU A 33 2.82 11.36 -11.63
N SER A 34 3.91 12.10 -11.76
CA SER A 34 4.67 12.20 -13.01
C SER A 34 5.64 11.03 -13.15
N LEU A 35 5.71 10.46 -14.36
CA LEU A 35 6.73 9.47 -14.72
C LEU A 35 7.91 10.15 -15.43
N PRO A 36 9.17 9.77 -15.14
CA PRO A 36 9.57 8.74 -14.19
C PRO A 36 9.33 9.15 -12.74
N PHE A 37 8.87 8.22 -11.92
CA PHE A 37 8.79 8.38 -10.47
C PHE A 37 9.96 7.65 -9.82
N ASN A 38 10.68 8.35 -8.94
CA ASN A 38 11.76 7.76 -8.15
C ASN A 38 11.48 8.06 -6.68
N SER A 39 11.35 7.01 -5.87
CA SER A 39 10.99 7.15 -4.46
C SER A 39 12.00 8.01 -3.70
N THR A 40 13.30 7.93 -4.03
CA THR A 40 14.35 8.69 -3.32
C THR A 40 14.33 10.19 -3.61
N LYS A 41 13.61 10.61 -4.66
CA LYS A 41 13.43 12.02 -5.04
C LYS A 41 12.04 12.56 -4.71
N SER A 42 11.13 11.72 -4.19
CA SER A 42 9.78 12.13 -3.84
C SER A 42 9.78 12.83 -2.50
N ILE A 43 9.41 14.11 -2.46
CA ILE A 43 9.31 14.89 -1.21
C ILE A 43 8.49 14.14 -0.13
N GLN A 44 7.43 13.44 -0.54
CA GLN A 44 6.55 12.69 0.36
C GLN A 44 7.25 11.46 0.96
N LEU A 45 8.10 10.76 0.19
CA LEU A 45 8.77 9.53 0.66
C LEU A 45 10.17 9.78 1.24
N THR A 46 10.87 10.83 0.79
CA THR A 46 12.22 11.18 1.27
C THR A 46 12.25 11.47 2.76
N ASN A 47 11.18 12.03 3.34
CA ASN A 47 11.10 12.23 4.79
C ASN A 47 11.13 10.90 5.55
N TYR A 48 10.42 9.88 5.08
CA TYR A 48 10.46 8.55 5.66
C TYR A 48 11.86 7.93 5.52
N TYR A 49 12.48 8.02 4.35
CA TYR A 49 13.85 7.51 4.15
C TYR A 49 14.88 8.21 5.03
N LYS A 50 14.71 9.52 5.29
CA LYS A 50 15.55 10.25 6.24
C LYS A 50 15.38 9.71 7.66
N ASN A 51 14.15 9.47 8.11
CA ASN A 51 13.90 8.89 9.44
C ASN A 51 14.59 7.53 9.60
N ILE A 52 14.60 6.68 8.56
CA ILE A 52 15.34 5.42 8.57
C ILE A 52 16.84 5.66 8.78
N ALA A 53 17.42 6.61 8.03
CA ALA A 53 18.83 6.96 8.15
C ALA A 53 19.17 7.57 9.53
N ASP A 54 18.21 8.25 10.15
CA ASP A 54 18.31 8.80 11.51
C ASP A 54 18.07 7.72 12.60
N GLY A 55 17.90 6.46 12.22
CA GLY A 55 17.78 5.31 13.15
C GLY A 55 16.38 5.10 13.73
N ILE A 56 15.35 5.69 13.13
CA ILE A 56 13.96 5.46 13.56
C ILE A 56 13.55 4.03 13.20
N THR A 57 13.06 3.29 14.20
CA THR A 57 12.69 1.86 14.10
C THR A 57 11.23 1.65 13.72
N GLU A 58 10.39 2.68 13.84
CA GLU A 58 8.96 2.64 13.53
C GLU A 58 8.55 3.85 12.72
N LEU A 59 7.99 3.61 11.52
CA LEU A 59 7.43 4.66 10.69
C LEU A 59 5.91 4.64 10.78
N THR A 60 5.32 5.81 10.97
CA THR A 60 3.86 5.96 10.99
C THR A 60 3.43 7.09 10.07
N LEU A 61 2.22 6.98 9.54
CA LEU A 61 1.55 8.09 8.87
C LEU A 61 1.51 9.30 9.82
N SER A 62 1.75 10.49 9.30
CA SER A 62 1.53 11.73 10.04
C SER A 62 0.05 11.90 10.39
N GLU A 63 -0.26 12.71 11.39
CA GLU A 63 -1.65 12.99 11.78
C GLU A 63 -2.47 13.58 10.62
N THR A 64 -1.84 14.40 9.77
CA THR A 64 -2.47 14.93 8.56
C THR A 64 -2.81 13.81 7.57
N GLU A 65 -1.91 12.87 7.33
CA GLU A 65 -2.15 11.73 6.43
C GLU A 65 -3.22 10.80 7.00
N LYS A 66 -3.15 10.46 8.29
CA LYS A 66 -4.15 9.64 9.01
C LYS A 66 -5.56 10.19 8.83
N SER A 67 -5.72 11.51 9.00
CA SER A 67 -7.01 12.21 8.85
C SER A 67 -7.61 12.12 7.43
N GLN A 68 -6.78 11.82 6.43
CA GLN A 68 -7.16 11.75 5.02
C GLN A 68 -7.17 10.31 4.49
N THR A 69 -7.04 9.32 5.37
CA THR A 69 -7.05 7.91 4.94
C THR A 69 -8.44 7.45 4.50
N ALA A 70 -8.47 6.54 3.53
CA ALA A 70 -9.65 5.79 3.12
C ALA A 70 -9.53 4.31 3.53
N PRO A 71 -10.64 3.63 3.83
CA PRO A 71 -10.61 2.18 4.03
C PRO A 71 -10.37 1.46 2.71
N PHE A 72 -9.73 0.29 2.77
CA PHE A 72 -9.71 -0.62 1.63
C PHE A 72 -11.11 -1.18 1.35
N ASN A 73 -11.51 -1.23 0.09
CA ASN A 73 -12.77 -1.81 -0.34
C ASN A 73 -12.69 -3.35 -0.44
N GLN A 74 -13.84 -3.99 -0.68
CA GLN A 74 -13.92 -5.45 -0.70
C GLN A 74 -13.01 -6.09 -1.76
N GLN A 75 -12.83 -5.48 -2.93
CA GLN A 75 -11.94 -6.01 -3.97
C GLN A 75 -10.48 -5.91 -3.53
N GLU A 76 -10.10 -4.78 -2.92
CA GLU A 76 -8.73 -4.50 -2.49
C GLU A 76 -8.23 -5.40 -1.36
N ILE A 77 -9.13 -5.89 -0.49
CA ILE A 77 -8.76 -6.86 0.55
C ILE A 77 -8.77 -8.32 0.06
N THR A 78 -9.29 -8.59 -1.15
CA THR A 78 -9.45 -9.95 -1.70
C THR A 78 -8.50 -10.30 -2.84
N ILE A 79 -7.72 -9.33 -3.33
CA ILE A 79 -6.68 -9.58 -4.33
C ILE A 79 -5.33 -9.62 -3.60
N PRO A 80 -4.52 -10.68 -3.79
CA PRO A 80 -3.24 -10.79 -3.12
C PRO A 80 -2.27 -9.73 -3.64
N VAL A 81 -1.63 -9.02 -2.72
CA VAL A 81 -0.58 -8.05 -3.02
C VAL A 81 0.69 -8.81 -3.40
N LYS A 82 1.19 -8.55 -4.62
CA LYS A 82 2.45 -9.11 -5.12
C LYS A 82 3.66 -8.42 -4.49
N GLY A 83 4.81 -9.08 -4.59
CA GLY A 83 6.10 -8.57 -4.09
C GLY A 83 6.48 -9.23 -2.77
N GLU A 84 7.54 -8.73 -2.15
CA GLU A 84 8.05 -9.22 -0.87
C GLU A 84 7.18 -8.72 0.29
N ASN A 85 6.18 -9.51 0.66
CA ASN A 85 5.13 -9.17 1.61
C ASN A 85 5.19 -9.98 2.92
N PHE A 86 6.36 -10.56 3.26
CA PHE A 86 6.58 -11.32 4.49
C PHE A 86 5.49 -12.39 4.75
N LEU A 87 5.15 -13.14 3.70
CA LEU A 87 4.15 -14.21 3.73
C LEU A 87 2.71 -13.75 4.03
N SER A 88 2.46 -12.44 4.08
CA SER A 88 1.12 -11.86 4.26
C SER A 88 0.69 -11.07 3.02
N PRO A 89 0.19 -11.75 1.97
CA PRO A 89 -0.28 -11.09 0.75
C PRO A 89 -1.62 -10.37 0.91
N TRP A 90 -2.29 -10.49 2.06
CA TRP A 90 -3.64 -10.01 2.24
C TRP A 90 -3.68 -8.75 3.09
N ILE A 91 -4.53 -7.81 2.71
CA ILE A 91 -4.77 -6.60 3.49
C ILE A 91 -5.79 -6.90 4.59
N ALA A 92 -5.45 -6.56 5.85
CA ALA A 92 -6.38 -6.68 6.96
C ALA A 92 -7.58 -5.74 6.77
N LYS A 93 -8.79 -6.21 7.10
CA LYS A 93 -10.07 -5.53 6.84
C LYS A 93 -10.15 -4.08 7.34
N ASP A 94 -9.56 -3.81 8.50
CA ASP A 94 -9.62 -2.49 9.15
C ASP A 94 -8.44 -1.58 8.77
N THR A 95 -7.59 -2.02 7.83
CA THR A 95 -6.48 -1.22 7.33
C THR A 95 -7.02 -0.03 6.55
N ARG A 96 -6.36 1.12 6.73
CA ARG A 96 -6.66 2.35 6.01
C ARG A 96 -5.42 2.85 5.31
N TYR A 97 -5.58 3.40 4.11
CA TYR A 97 -4.48 3.92 3.31
C TYR A 97 -4.64 5.39 2.99
N TYR A 98 -3.51 6.05 2.79
CA TYR A 98 -3.42 7.39 2.26
C TYR A 98 -2.93 7.34 0.81
N GLU A 99 -3.61 8.05 -0.09
CA GLU A 99 -3.22 8.13 -1.51
C GLU A 99 -2.16 9.23 -1.70
N LEU A 100 -0.97 8.84 -2.16
CA LEU A 100 0.12 9.77 -2.48
C LEU A 100 -0.09 10.47 -3.81
N GLY A 101 -0.69 9.74 -4.76
CA GLY A 101 -1.05 10.22 -6.08
C GLY A 101 -1.32 9.08 -7.05
N GLN A 102 -1.62 9.44 -8.29
CA GLN A 102 -1.94 8.49 -9.34
C GLN A 102 -1.37 8.90 -10.70
N PHE A 103 -1.10 7.90 -11.55
CA PHE A 103 -0.85 8.09 -12.97
C PHE A 103 -1.74 7.16 -13.78
N GLU A 104 -1.89 7.44 -15.07
CA GLU A 104 -2.84 6.72 -15.92
C GLU A 104 -2.20 6.38 -17.26
N ASP A 105 -2.63 5.27 -17.85
CA ASP A 105 -2.44 4.98 -19.26
C ASP A 105 -3.79 5.03 -19.98
N LYS A 106 -3.88 4.59 -21.24
CA LYS A 106 -5.15 4.60 -21.98
C LYS A 106 -6.27 3.83 -21.27
N ASP A 107 -5.95 2.67 -20.71
CA ASP A 107 -6.92 1.66 -20.28
C ASP A 107 -6.96 1.48 -18.74
N ASN A 108 -5.96 1.99 -18.01
CA ASN A 108 -5.75 1.72 -16.59
C ASN A 108 -5.44 2.98 -15.77
N ILE A 109 -5.78 2.93 -14.48
CA ILE A 109 -5.46 3.92 -13.46
C ILE A 109 -4.55 3.27 -12.43
N PHE A 110 -3.44 3.92 -12.08
CA PHE A 110 -2.46 3.41 -11.12
C PHE A 110 -2.38 4.34 -9.92
N LYS A 111 -2.70 3.83 -8.73
CA LYS A 111 -2.70 4.60 -7.48
C LYS A 111 -1.54 4.18 -6.60
N LEU A 112 -0.69 5.14 -6.25
CA LEU A 112 0.36 4.97 -5.25
C LEU A 112 -0.20 5.30 -3.87
N ILE A 113 -0.17 4.32 -2.98
CA ILE A 113 -0.74 4.44 -1.64
C ILE A 113 0.29 4.09 -0.57
N ILE A 114 0.11 4.65 0.61
CA ILE A 114 0.86 4.29 1.81
C ILE A 114 -0.08 3.94 2.96
N TYR A 115 0.33 2.99 3.79
CA TYR A 115 -0.47 2.56 4.93
C TYR A 115 0.40 1.88 5.99
N ASN A 116 -0.03 1.99 7.24
CA ASN A 116 0.48 1.16 8.30
C ASN A 116 -0.35 -0.11 8.43
N THR A 117 0.29 -1.22 8.76
CA THR A 117 -0.38 -2.47 9.17
C THR A 117 0.47 -3.20 10.20
N ILE A 118 -0.05 -4.28 10.76
CA ILE A 118 0.67 -5.14 11.70
C ILE A 118 1.02 -6.44 10.99
N GLY A 119 2.32 -6.74 10.95
CA GLY A 119 2.86 -7.98 10.40
C GLY A 119 2.85 -9.12 11.43
N GLU A 120 3.61 -10.17 11.14
CA GLU A 120 3.83 -11.24 12.11
C GLU A 120 4.52 -10.71 13.38
N SER A 121 4.27 -11.38 14.52
CA SER A 121 4.84 -11.01 15.83
C SER A 121 4.57 -9.56 16.24
N ASP A 122 3.40 -9.04 15.88
CA ASP A 122 2.97 -7.65 16.12
C ASP A 122 3.92 -6.58 15.54
N THR A 123 4.70 -6.93 14.51
CA THR A 123 5.69 -6.03 13.91
C THR A 123 5.00 -4.87 13.18
N PRO A 124 5.26 -3.60 13.54
CA PRO A 124 4.72 -2.46 12.81
C PRO A 124 5.31 -2.37 11.40
N LEU A 125 4.45 -2.41 10.38
CA LEU A 125 4.84 -2.26 8.99
C LEU A 125 4.38 -0.90 8.46
N PHE A 126 5.24 -0.25 7.69
CA PHE A 126 4.89 0.91 6.87
C PHE A 126 5.06 0.57 5.40
N ASN A 127 3.95 0.45 4.69
CA ASN A 127 3.90 -0.07 3.34
C ASN A 127 3.72 1.03 2.31
N VAL A 128 4.37 0.86 1.16
CA VAL A 128 4.15 1.63 -0.07
C VAL A 128 3.71 0.65 -1.14
N GLN A 129 2.52 0.85 -1.70
CA GLN A 129 1.89 -0.08 -2.65
C GLN A 129 1.39 0.66 -3.88
N LEU A 130 1.44 -0.01 -5.02
CA LEU A 130 0.84 0.44 -6.27
C LEU A 130 -0.34 -0.45 -6.62
N ASN A 131 -1.53 0.14 -6.69
CA ASN A 131 -2.74 -0.53 -7.16
C ASN A 131 -3.00 -0.16 -8.61
N SER A 132 -3.45 -1.14 -9.39
CA SER A 132 -3.87 -0.95 -10.78
C SER A 132 -5.36 -1.24 -10.91
N TYR A 133 -6.10 -0.32 -11.53
CA TYR A 133 -7.53 -0.42 -11.77
C TYR A 133 -7.83 -0.25 -13.25
N ASP A 134 -8.90 -0.87 -13.73
CA ASP A 134 -9.44 -0.53 -15.04
C ASP A 134 -10.16 0.83 -15.03
N ARG A 135 -10.58 1.33 -16.20
CA ARG A 135 -11.36 2.58 -16.31
C ARG A 135 -12.73 2.54 -15.60
N LYS A 136 -13.21 1.38 -15.18
CA LYS A 136 -14.45 1.23 -14.40
C LYS A 136 -14.18 1.23 -12.89
N GLY A 137 -12.92 1.34 -12.48
CA GLY A 137 -12.51 1.33 -11.08
C GLY A 137 -12.41 -0.07 -10.47
N ILE A 138 -12.38 -1.12 -11.29
CA ILE A 138 -12.20 -2.50 -10.81
C ILE A 138 -10.71 -2.75 -10.61
N LEU A 139 -10.33 -3.23 -9.41
CA LEU A 139 -8.94 -3.57 -9.12
C LEU A 139 -8.49 -4.75 -10.01
N LEU A 140 -7.43 -4.54 -10.76
CA LEU A 140 -6.82 -5.53 -11.66
C LEU A 140 -5.65 -6.25 -11.00
N ASP A 141 -4.84 -5.52 -10.23
CA ASP A 141 -3.59 -6.01 -9.64
C ASP A 141 -3.08 -5.08 -8.53
N ALA A 142 -2.23 -5.61 -7.65
CA ALA A 142 -1.59 -4.86 -6.57
C ALA A 142 -0.12 -5.30 -6.41
N LEU A 143 0.79 -4.34 -6.25
CA LEU A 143 2.22 -4.58 -6.07
C LEU A 143 2.75 -3.78 -4.89
N LEU A 144 3.30 -4.48 -3.91
CA LEU A 144 4.07 -3.88 -2.81
C LEU A 144 5.41 -3.40 -3.37
N LEU A 145 5.68 -2.11 -3.20
CA LEU A 145 6.89 -1.46 -3.69
C LEU A 145 7.95 -1.29 -2.59
N SER A 146 7.50 -1.19 -1.35
CA SER A 146 8.36 -1.15 -0.16
C SER A 146 7.53 -1.55 1.05
N SER A 147 8.15 -2.30 1.97
CA SER A 147 7.67 -2.48 3.33
C SER A 147 8.80 -2.11 4.28
N PHE A 148 8.58 -1.05 5.05
CA PHE A 148 9.49 -0.69 6.12
C PHE A 148 9.09 -1.39 7.41
N PHE A 149 10.08 -1.99 8.08
CA PHE A 149 9.97 -2.43 9.46
C PHE A 149 11.35 -2.60 10.08
N SER A 150 11.36 -2.59 11.41
CA SER A 150 12.49 -3.02 12.24
C SER A 150 12.04 -4.24 13.03
N TYR A 151 12.82 -5.31 12.96
CA TYR A 151 12.57 -6.53 13.75
C TYR A 151 13.90 -7.09 14.23
N GLU A 152 13.99 -7.34 15.54
CA GLU A 152 15.20 -7.82 16.19
C GLU A 152 16.45 -7.01 15.79
N ASP A 153 17.32 -7.58 14.97
CA ASP A 153 18.60 -7.06 14.55
C ASP A 153 18.65 -6.58 13.10
N ILE A 154 17.48 -6.38 12.47
CA ILE A 154 17.39 -5.88 11.09
C ILE A 154 16.37 -4.76 10.94
N ILE A 155 16.69 -3.85 10.02
CA ILE A 155 15.74 -2.90 9.43
C ILE A 155 15.66 -3.21 7.93
N ARG A 156 14.45 -3.31 7.40
CA ARG A 156 14.19 -3.54 5.97
C ARG A 156 13.40 -2.38 5.39
N PHE A 157 13.68 -2.06 4.13
CA PHE A 157 12.94 -1.10 3.32
C PHE A 157 13.35 -1.25 1.86
N SER A 158 12.66 -0.54 0.96
CA SER A 158 13.01 -0.58 -0.46
C SER A 158 13.02 0.80 -1.09
N HIS A 159 13.92 0.98 -2.06
CA HIS A 159 13.83 2.06 -3.03
C HIS A 159 13.22 1.52 -4.31
N PHE A 160 12.46 2.35 -5.01
CA PHE A 160 11.86 1.95 -6.27
C PHE A 160 11.80 3.08 -7.28
N LYS A 161 11.76 2.69 -8.56
CA LYS A 161 11.59 3.60 -9.69
C LYS A 161 10.56 3.04 -10.66
N ILE A 162 9.63 3.89 -11.07
CA ILE A 162 8.68 3.62 -12.15
C ILE A 162 9.10 4.47 -13.35
N THR A 163 9.42 3.84 -14.47
CA THR A 163 9.89 4.52 -15.69
C THR A 163 8.72 4.87 -16.63
N PRO A 164 8.91 5.79 -17.60
CA PRO A 164 7.85 6.16 -18.54
C PRO A 164 7.40 5.01 -19.45
N ASP A 165 8.26 4.01 -19.67
CA ASP A 165 7.90 2.78 -20.37
C ASP A 165 7.23 1.76 -19.45
N TYR A 166 6.86 2.12 -18.23
CA TYR A 166 6.18 1.26 -17.25
C TYR A 166 7.00 0.06 -16.75
N ALA A 167 8.34 0.17 -16.76
CA ALA A 167 9.16 -0.73 -15.97
C ALA A 167 9.20 -0.23 -14.52
N ILE A 168 9.18 -1.17 -13.57
CA ILE A 168 9.30 -0.91 -12.15
C ILE A 168 10.53 -1.64 -11.67
N VAL A 169 11.47 -0.92 -11.07
CA VAL A 169 12.68 -1.48 -10.46
C VAL A 169 12.57 -1.27 -8.96
N ILE A 170 12.80 -2.33 -8.18
CA ILE A 170 12.75 -2.33 -6.72
C ILE A 170 14.08 -2.87 -6.20
N ASP A 171 14.79 -2.05 -5.45
CA ASP A 171 15.97 -2.46 -4.68
C ASP A 171 15.56 -2.56 -3.22
N ASN A 172 15.55 -3.78 -2.70
CA ASN A 172 15.25 -4.06 -1.30
C ASN A 172 16.55 -4.05 -0.50
N TYR A 173 16.54 -3.33 0.61
CA TYR A 173 17.68 -3.12 1.49
C TYR A 173 17.47 -3.78 2.85
N VAL A 174 18.57 -4.15 3.46
CA VAL A 174 18.67 -4.49 4.88
C VAL A 174 19.73 -3.63 5.55
N ILE A 175 19.45 -3.17 6.75
CA ILE A 175 20.43 -2.55 7.64
C ILE A 175 20.57 -3.50 8.84
N TYR A 176 21.82 -3.85 9.16
CA TYR A 176 22.17 -4.54 10.41
C TYR A 176 22.70 -3.47 11.37
N PRO A 177 21.90 -3.01 12.36
CA PRO A 177 22.26 -1.92 13.24
C PRO A 177 23.21 -2.36 14.37
N TYR A 178 23.42 -3.66 14.54
CA TYR A 178 24.26 -4.22 15.58
C TYR A 178 25.49 -4.95 15.01
N GLU A 179 26.54 -5.03 15.80
CA GLU A 179 27.67 -5.94 15.57
C GLU A 179 27.50 -7.21 16.42
N TYR A 180 28.07 -8.32 15.97
CA TYR A 180 28.18 -9.51 16.80
C TYR A 180 29.29 -9.29 17.83
N GLY A 181 28.92 -9.02 19.08
CA GLY A 181 29.84 -8.93 20.20
C GLY A 181 30.14 -10.29 20.83
N GLU A 182 31.15 -10.33 21.69
CA GLU A 182 31.44 -11.51 22.49
C GLU A 182 30.32 -11.78 23.50
N TYR A 183 30.14 -13.05 23.88
CA TYR A 183 29.18 -13.50 24.90
C TYR A 183 27.71 -13.11 24.64
N GLY A 184 27.29 -13.02 23.37
CA GLY A 184 25.90 -12.71 23.01
C GLY A 184 25.53 -11.24 23.15
N THR A 185 26.51 -10.35 23.31
CA THR A 185 26.28 -8.90 23.26
C THR A 185 26.05 -8.44 21.82
N MET A 186 25.15 -7.48 21.61
CA MET A 186 24.86 -6.87 20.30
C MET A 186 25.07 -5.35 20.39
N PRO A 187 26.34 -4.89 20.47
CA PRO A 187 26.60 -3.45 20.50
C PRO A 187 26.13 -2.78 19.20
N ASN A 188 25.69 -1.53 19.30
CA ASN A 188 25.32 -0.75 18.12
C ASN A 188 26.52 -0.57 17.19
N LYS A 189 26.33 -0.90 15.91
CA LYS A 189 27.28 -0.61 14.85
C LYS A 189 27.40 0.89 14.66
N LYS A 190 28.63 1.38 14.48
CA LYS A 190 28.85 2.79 14.15
C LYS A 190 28.47 3.02 12.69
N ASN A 191 27.43 3.82 12.46
CA ASN A 191 26.91 4.18 11.13
C ASN A 191 26.59 2.95 10.25
N PRO A 192 25.58 2.13 10.63
CA PRO A 192 25.20 0.99 9.82
C PRO A 192 24.71 1.47 8.45
N VAL A 193 25.16 0.79 7.39
CA VAL A 193 24.84 1.16 6.00
C VAL A 193 23.82 0.19 5.42
N PRO A 194 22.86 0.66 4.60
CA PRO A 194 21.95 -0.22 3.87
C PRO A 194 22.69 -1.10 2.87
N GLU A 195 22.34 -2.38 2.85
CA GLU A 195 22.88 -3.38 1.93
C GLU A 195 21.75 -3.92 1.05
N VAL A 196 21.94 -3.96 -0.27
CA VAL A 196 20.94 -4.53 -1.18
C VAL A 196 20.91 -6.05 -1.01
N CYS A 197 19.74 -6.59 -0.69
CA CYS A 197 19.54 -8.04 -0.50
C CYS A 197 18.74 -8.69 -1.62
N LEU A 198 17.88 -7.92 -2.29
CA LEU A 198 16.97 -8.43 -3.31
C LEU A 198 16.67 -7.32 -4.32
N GLN A 199 16.87 -7.62 -5.60
CA GLN A 199 16.50 -6.74 -6.70
C GLN A 199 15.37 -7.38 -7.49
N GLU A 200 14.31 -6.62 -7.72
CA GLU A 200 13.16 -7.05 -8.50
C GLU A 200 12.89 -6.06 -9.63
N GLN A 201 12.49 -6.60 -10.78
CA GLN A 201 12.03 -5.81 -11.90
C GLN A 201 10.67 -6.33 -12.34
N TYR A 202 9.70 -5.44 -12.40
CA TYR A 202 8.37 -5.69 -12.95
C TYR A 202 8.16 -4.88 -14.22
N LYS A 203 7.22 -5.33 -15.04
CA LYS A 203 6.65 -4.56 -16.16
C LYS A 203 5.15 -4.50 -15.98
N ILE A 204 4.58 -3.31 -16.18
CA ILE A 204 3.12 -3.19 -16.29
C ILE A 204 2.72 -3.61 -17.70
N ILE A 205 1.88 -4.64 -17.80
CA ILE A 205 1.36 -5.14 -19.06
C ILE A 205 -0.15 -5.26 -18.91
N THR A 206 -0.90 -4.46 -19.68
CA THR A 206 -2.38 -4.44 -19.65
C THR A 206 -2.94 -4.34 -18.22
N GLY A 207 -2.44 -3.35 -17.47
CA GLY A 207 -2.85 -3.12 -16.07
C GLY A 207 -2.37 -4.16 -15.05
N ARG A 208 -1.54 -5.14 -15.42
CA ARG A 208 -1.02 -6.16 -14.50
C ARG A 208 0.49 -6.04 -14.31
N PHE A 209 0.95 -6.31 -13.09
CA PHE A 209 2.35 -6.33 -12.71
C PHE A 209 2.94 -7.70 -13.01
N LYS A 210 3.77 -7.78 -14.05
CA LYS A 210 4.50 -9.00 -14.43
C LYS A 210 5.93 -8.93 -13.91
N LEU A 211 6.32 -9.89 -13.07
CA LEU A 211 7.70 -10.05 -12.64
C LEU A 211 8.56 -10.46 -13.85
N MET A 212 9.62 -9.70 -14.09
CA MET A 212 10.57 -9.89 -15.20
C MET A 212 11.90 -10.45 -14.71
N LEU A 213 12.34 -9.99 -13.54
CA LEU A 213 13.59 -10.41 -12.91
C LEU A 213 13.41 -10.39 -11.40
N ARG A 214 13.94 -11.42 -10.73
CA ARG A 214 14.17 -11.45 -9.30
C ARG A 214 15.57 -11.97 -9.06
N LYS A 215 16.40 -11.17 -8.38
CA LYS A 215 17.80 -11.50 -8.09
C LYS A 215 18.04 -11.31 -6.60
N GLU A 216 18.21 -12.43 -5.91
CA GLU A 216 18.71 -12.44 -4.53
C GLU A 216 20.22 -12.15 -4.53
N ILE A 217 20.63 -11.23 -3.67
CA ILE A 217 22.04 -10.92 -3.45
C ILE A 217 22.43 -11.65 -2.18
N LYS A 218 23.08 -12.80 -2.36
CA LYS A 218 23.69 -13.54 -1.24
C LYS A 218 25.01 -12.87 -0.88
N LYS A 219 25.20 -12.65 0.42
CA LYS A 219 26.52 -12.38 1.00
C LYS A 219 27.34 -13.66 1.03
#